data_AF-A0A0P7VZF2-F1
#
_entry.id   AF-A0A0P7VZF2-F1
#
_cell.length_a   1.000
_cell.length_b   1.000
_cell.length_c   1.000
_cell.angle_alpha   90.00
_cell.angle_beta   90.00
_cell.angle_gamma   90.00
#
_symmetry.space_group_name_H-M   'P 1'
#
loop_
_entity.id
_entity.type
_entity.pdbx_description
1 polymer ?
#
loop_
_entity_poly.entity_id
_entity_poly.type
_entity_poly.pdbx_seq_one_letter_code
_entity_poly.pdbx_strand_id
1 'polypeptide(L)'
;MRRGSVVDAAALLGGFVLWSIAFAAFYGAHGLLCSMDLAGGFERRLVLVALFVAAMLAHVGFAWWVAARGRTRPGAAAGLDRIALALALAALAATLWSGLPVIVLKSC
;
A
#
# COMPACT_ATOMS: atom_id res chain seq x y z
N MET A 1 -10.31 -19.02 21.07
CA MET A 1 -11.21 -18.12 20.30
C MET A 1 -10.59 -16.77 19.91
N ARG A 2 -9.64 -16.15 20.64
CA ARG A 2 -9.12 -14.80 20.30
C ARG A 2 -8.28 -14.65 19.02
N ARG A 3 -7.45 -15.64 18.64
CA ARG A 3 -6.52 -15.53 17.49
C ARG A 3 -7.21 -15.34 16.12
N GLY A 4 -8.43 -15.85 15.94
CA GLY A 4 -9.16 -15.71 14.66
C GLY A 4 -9.52 -14.25 14.38
N SER A 5 -10.15 -13.60 15.36
CA SER A 5 -10.67 -12.21 15.24
C SER A 5 -9.61 -11.17 14.87
N VAL A 6 -8.40 -11.28 15.42
CA VAL A 6 -7.31 -10.33 15.14
C VAL A 6 -6.81 -10.46 13.71
N VAL A 7 -6.71 -11.69 13.19
CA VAL A 7 -6.25 -11.92 11.82
C VAL A 7 -7.32 -11.50 10.82
N ASP A 8 -8.61 -11.69 11.15
CA ASP A 8 -9.72 -11.19 10.31
C ASP A 8 -9.75 -9.66 10.27
N ALA A 9 -9.58 -8.99 11.41
CA ALA A 9 -9.46 -7.54 11.46
C ALA A 9 -8.24 -7.04 10.67
N ALA A 10 -7.10 -7.71 10.79
CA ALA A 10 -5.89 -7.38 10.04
C ALA A 10 -6.10 -7.54 8.52
N ALA A 11 -6.83 -8.56 8.07
CA ALA A 11 -7.14 -8.75 6.66
C ALA A 11 -8.06 -7.64 6.11
N LEU A 12 -9.07 -7.23 6.89
CA LEU A 12 -10.02 -6.19 6.49
C LEU A 12 -9.41 -4.78 6.50
N LEU A 13 -8.67 -4.44 7.56
CA LEU A 13 -8.13 -3.09 7.75
C LEU A 13 -6.73 -2.92 7.16
N GLY A 14 -5.99 -4.01 6.97
CA GLY A 14 -4.59 -3.98 6.59
C GLY A 14 -4.34 -3.27 5.26
N GLY A 15 -5.23 -3.44 4.28
CA GLY A 15 -5.14 -2.73 3.00
C GLY A 15 -5.20 -1.21 3.18
N PHE A 16 -6.16 -0.73 3.97
CA PHE A 16 -6.34 0.70 4.25
C PHE A 16 -5.19 1.28 5.08
N VAL A 17 -4.74 0.56 6.10
CA VAL A 17 -3.60 0.96 6.94
C VAL A 17 -2.34 1.05 6.09
N LEU A 18 -2.08 0.06 5.23
CA LEU A 18 -0.92 0.05 4.35
C LEU A 18 -0.95 1.21 3.35
N TRP A 19 -2.12 1.49 2.75
CA TRP A 19 -2.31 2.65 1.89
C TRP A 19 -2.03 3.96 2.63
N SER A 20 -2.54 4.11 3.86
CA SER A 20 -2.34 5.32 4.66
C SER A 20 -0.86 5.57 4.99
N ILE A 21 -0.13 4.51 5.34
CA ILE A 21 1.32 4.58 5.59
C ILE A 21 2.06 4.97 4.31
N ALA A 22 1.75 4.32 3.19
CA ALA A 22 2.37 4.63 1.91
C ALA A 22 2.11 6.09 1.50
N PHE A 23 0.86 6.56 1.63
CA PHE A 23 0.46 7.93 1.35
C PHE A 23 1.26 8.95 2.19
N ALA A 24 1.32 8.73 3.51
CA ALA A 24 2.08 9.59 4.41
C ALA A 24 3.58 9.59 4.07
N ALA A 25 4.14 8.43 3.74
CA ALA A 25 5.54 8.30 3.33
C ALA A 25 5.83 9.05 2.02
N PHE A 26 4.96 8.96 1.00
CA PHE A 26 5.13 9.70 -0.25
C PHE A 26 5.10 11.21 -0.06
N TYR A 27 4.05 11.71 0.58
CA TYR A 27 3.87 13.14 0.77
C TYR A 27 4.91 13.72 1.72
N GLY A 28 5.23 13.00 2.79
CA GLY A 28 6.28 13.38 3.73
C GLY A 28 7.65 13.42 3.06
N ALA A 29 8.01 12.37 2.31
CA ALA A 29 9.28 12.32 1.57
C ALA A 29 9.34 13.42 0.51
N HIS A 30 8.28 13.66 -0.24
CA HIS A 30 8.24 14.73 -1.24
C HIS A 30 8.46 16.11 -0.61
N GLY A 31 7.74 16.43 0.48
CA GLY A 31 7.91 17.70 1.20
C GLY A 31 9.32 17.86 1.75
N LEU A 32 9.88 16.79 2.34
CA LEU A 32 11.24 16.79 2.87
C LEU A 32 12.28 16.98 1.77
N LEU A 33 12.18 16.24 0.67
CA LEU A 33 13.11 16.33 -0.47
C LEU A 33 13.08 17.70 -1.14
N CYS A 34 11.93 18.39 -1.18
CA CYS A 34 11.85 19.76 -1.69
C CYS A 34 12.44 20.79 -0.72
N SER A 35 12.50 20.49 0.59
CA SER A 35 13.14 21.37 1.59
C SER A 35 14.65 21.19 1.67
N MET A 36 15.18 20.05 1.23
CA MET A 36 16.60 19.76 1.20
C MET A 36 17.22 20.23 -0.12
N ASP A 37 18.32 20.96 -0.03
CA ASP A 37 19.13 21.36 -1.19
C ASP A 37 20.00 20.18 -1.68
N LEU A 38 19.34 19.08 -2.01
CA LEU A 38 19.97 17.88 -2.59
C LEU A 38 20.39 18.21 -4.03
N ALA A 39 21.62 17.84 -4.38
CA ALA A 39 22.39 18.33 -5.52
C ALA A 39 21.90 17.87 -6.91
N GLY A 40 20.71 17.26 -7.04
CA GLY A 40 20.14 16.97 -8.35
C GLY A 40 18.73 16.38 -8.31
N GLY A 41 17.89 16.79 -9.27
CA GLY A 41 16.52 16.27 -9.40
C GLY A 41 16.43 14.75 -9.66
N PHE A 42 17.53 14.12 -10.13
CA PHE A 42 17.60 12.68 -10.36
C PHE A 42 17.56 11.87 -9.05
N GLU A 43 18.31 12.29 -8.03
CA GLU A 43 18.37 11.60 -6.73
C GLU A 43 17.02 11.64 -6.02
N ARG A 44 16.37 12.81 -6.03
CA ARG A 44 14.99 12.99 -5.51
C ARG A 44 14.02 12.04 -6.21
N ARG A 45 14.08 11.95 -7.53
CA ARG A 45 13.23 11.06 -8.32
C ARG A 45 13.49 9.59 -8.01
N LEU A 46 14.76 9.20 -7.84
CA LEU A 46 15.12 7.82 -7.51
C LEU A 46 14.55 7.39 -6.15
N VAL A 47 14.65 8.26 -5.13
CA VAL A 47 14.08 7.99 -3.80
C VAL A 47 12.57 7.81 -3.86
N LEU A 48 11.86 8.70 -4.56
CA LEU A 48 10.40 8.61 -4.69
C LEU A 48 9.96 7.37 -5.48
N VAL A 49 10.67 7.02 -6.56
CA VAL A 49 10.40 5.79 -7.33
C VAL A 49 10.67 4.54 -6.50
N ALA A 50 11.75 4.52 -5.71
CA ALA A 50 12.07 3.40 -4.83
C ALA A 50 10.99 3.20 -3.75
N LEU A 51 10.53 4.29 -3.12
CA LEU A 51 9.38 4.27 -2.22
C LEU A 51 8.12 3.75 -2.92
N PHE A 52 7.90 4.14 -4.17
CA PHE A 52 6.72 3.72 -4.94
C PHE A 52 6.72 2.22 -5.21
N VAL A 53 7.85 1.71 -5.70
CA VAL A 53 8.04 0.28 -5.92
C VAL A 53 7.92 -0.50 -4.61
N ALA A 54 8.51 -0.02 -3.52
CA ALA A 54 8.41 -0.68 -2.21
C ALA A 54 6.95 -0.77 -1.72
N ALA A 55 6.17 0.31 -1.84
CA ALA A 55 4.75 0.30 -1.48
C ALA A 55 3.93 -0.65 -2.36
N MET A 56 4.20 -0.68 -3.68
CA MET A 56 3.57 -1.61 -4.61
C MET A 56 3.83 -3.08 -4.23
N LEU A 57 5.09 -3.42 -3.96
CA LEU A 57 5.48 -4.76 -3.54
C LEU A 57 4.79 -5.16 -2.22
N ALA A 58 4.67 -4.23 -1.27
CA ALA A 58 3.97 -4.46 -0.02
C ALA A 58 2.47 -4.75 -0.25
N HIS A 59 1.79 -3.97 -1.12
CA HIS A 59 0.38 -4.20 -1.43
C HIS A 59 0.15 -5.52 -2.17
N VAL A 60 1.01 -5.85 -3.16
CA VAL A 60 0.93 -7.12 -3.88
C VAL A 60 1.14 -8.30 -2.94
N GLY A 61 2.14 -8.21 -2.05
CA GLY A 61 2.39 -9.22 -1.02
C GLY A 61 1.21 -9.38 -0.07
N PHE A 62 0.61 -8.27 0.38
CA PHE A 62 -0.57 -8.29 1.24
C PHE A 62 -1.79 -8.92 0.55
N ALA A 63 -2.09 -8.50 -0.68
CA ALA A 63 -3.19 -9.06 -1.46
C ALA A 63 -3.00 -10.56 -1.73
N TRP A 64 -1.76 -10.99 -2.02
CA TRP A 64 -1.43 -12.40 -2.21
C TRP A 64 -1.63 -13.21 -0.92
N TRP A 65 -1.23 -12.67 0.23
CA TRP A 65 -1.48 -13.28 1.54
C TRP A 65 -2.98 -13.45 1.83
N VAL A 66 -3.79 -12.41 1.61
CA VAL A 66 -5.25 -12.49 1.77
C VAL A 66 -5.86 -13.53 0.81
N ALA A 67 -5.42 -13.55 -0.45
CA ALA A 67 -5.90 -14.52 -1.44
C ALA A 67 -5.52 -15.97 -1.09
N ALA A 68 -4.30 -16.20 -0.60
CA ALA A 68 -3.86 -17.53 -0.15
C ALA A 68 -4.68 -18.02 1.05
N ARG A 69 -5.02 -17.12 1.98
CA ARG A 69 -5.85 -17.40 3.15
C ARG A 69 -7.28 -17.80 2.78
N GLY A 70 -7.90 -17.10 1.83
CA GLY A 70 -9.26 -17.41 1.38
C GLY A 70 -9.42 -18.78 0.73
N ARG A 71 -8.35 -19.35 0.16
CA ARG A 71 -8.36 -20.69 -0.47
C ARG A 71 -8.47 -21.85 0.53
N THR A 72 -8.09 -21.65 1.77
CA THR A 72 -8.04 -22.72 2.79
C THR A 72 -9.23 -22.69 3.76
N ARG A 73 -10.16 -21.75 3.59
CA ARG A 73 -11.25 -21.49 4.55
C ARG A 73 -12.63 -21.76 3.93
N PRO A 74 -13.38 -22.77 4.43
CA PRO A 74 -14.74 -23.02 3.97
C PRO A 74 -15.79 -22.13 4.66
N GLY A 75 -16.94 -21.93 4.00
CA GLY A 75 -18.15 -21.34 4.59
C GLY A 75 -18.13 -19.82 4.75
N ALA A 76 -18.78 -19.30 5.80
CA ALA A 76 -18.95 -17.86 6.04
C ALA A 76 -17.62 -17.07 6.15
N ALA A 77 -16.54 -17.74 6.57
CA ALA A 77 -15.20 -17.15 6.60
C ALA A 77 -14.67 -16.79 5.20
N ALA A 78 -15.08 -17.51 4.16
CA ALA A 78 -14.71 -17.20 2.78
C ALA A 78 -15.33 -15.88 2.28
N GLY A 79 -16.49 -15.48 2.81
CA GLY A 79 -17.12 -14.21 2.48
C GLY A 79 -16.29 -13.01 2.96
N LEU A 80 -15.81 -13.09 4.21
CA LEU A 80 -14.93 -12.08 4.80
C LEU A 80 -13.60 -11.95 4.04
N ASP A 81 -13.00 -13.08 3.64
CA ASP A 81 -11.74 -13.06 2.88
C ASP A 81 -11.91 -12.45 1.47
N ARG A 82 -13.07 -12.61 0.82
CA ARG A 82 -13.37 -11.93 -0.46
C ARG A 82 -13.50 -10.42 -0.28
N ILE A 83 -14.17 -9.97 0.78
CA ILE A 83 -14.29 -8.55 1.12
C ILE A 83 -12.90 -7.97 1.40
N ALA A 84 -12.10 -8.64 2.24
CA ALA A 84 -10.72 -8.26 2.52
C ALA A 84 -9.87 -8.17 1.24
N LEU A 85 -10.03 -9.12 0.30
CA LEU A 85 -9.33 -9.08 -0.97
C LEU A 85 -9.76 -7.88 -1.83
N ALA A 86 -11.06 -7.59 -1.91
CA ALA A 86 -11.56 -6.42 -2.62
C ALA A 86 -11.01 -5.11 -2.01
N LEU A 87 -10.96 -5.01 -0.68
CA LEU A 87 -10.32 -3.89 0.04
C LEU A 87 -8.83 -3.79 -0.26
N ALA A 88 -8.10 -4.91 -0.29
CA ALA A 88 -6.68 -4.93 -0.62
C ALA A 88 -6.42 -4.44 -2.07
N LEU A 89 -7.26 -4.86 -3.02
CA LEU A 89 -7.18 -4.41 -4.41
C LEU A 89 -7.56 -2.93 -4.56
N ALA A 90 -8.59 -2.47 -3.85
CA ALA A 90 -8.97 -1.06 -3.82
C ALA A 90 -7.84 -0.19 -3.24
N ALA A 91 -7.18 -0.66 -2.17
CA ALA A 91 -6.00 0.01 -1.61
C ALA A 91 -4.83 0.05 -2.60
N LEU A 92 -4.57 -1.03 -3.33
CA LEU A 92 -3.55 -1.05 -4.39
C LEU A 92 -3.86 -0.02 -5.49
N ALA A 93 -5.11 0.03 -5.96
CA ALA A 93 -5.57 1.01 -6.94
C ALA A 93 -5.45 2.45 -6.42
N ALA A 94 -5.78 2.67 -5.14
CA ALA A 94 -5.62 3.96 -4.49
C ALA A 94 -4.14 4.35 -4.37
N THR A 95 -3.23 3.42 -4.09
CA THR A 95 -1.78 3.70 -4.07
C THR A 95 -1.25 4.02 -5.46
N LEU A 96 -1.70 3.30 -6.50
CA LEU A 96 -1.40 3.62 -7.90
C LEU A 96 -1.83 5.05 -8.25
N TRP A 97 -3.06 5.41 -7.90
CA TRP A 97 -3.59 6.75 -8.13
C TRP A 97 -2.84 7.83 -7.34
N SER A 98 -2.52 7.54 -6.08
CA SER A 98 -1.81 8.48 -5.18
C SER A 98 -0.33 8.64 -5.55
N GLY A 99 0.27 7.65 -6.21
CA GLY A 99 1.63 7.71 -6.73
C GLY A 99 1.75 8.33 -8.12
N LEU A 100 0.64 8.54 -8.83
CA LEU A 100 0.63 9.21 -10.13
C LEU A 100 1.34 10.58 -10.13
N PRO A 101 1.16 11.46 -9.11
CA PRO A 101 1.87 12.73 -9.01
C PRO A 101 3.38 12.58 -9.02
N VAL A 102 3.93 11.53 -8.40
CA VAL A 102 5.37 11.24 -8.35
C VAL A 102 5.95 11.00 -9.74
N ILE A 103 5.15 10.44 -10.65
CA ILE A 103 5.59 10.02 -11.98
C ILE A 103 5.36 11.13 -13.01
N VAL A 104 4.22 11.83 -12.90
CA VAL A 104 3.70 12.73 -13.95
C VAL A 104 4.03 14.19 -13.69
N LEU A 105 4.06 14.64 -12.43
CA LEU A 105 4.34 16.04 -12.12
C LEU A 105 5.85 16.28 -12.12
N LYS A 106 6.23 17.49 -12.56
CA LYS A 106 7.59 17.97 -12.34
C LYS A 106 7.78 18.14 -10.83
N SER A 107 8.70 17.37 -10.27
CA SER A 107 9.18 17.58 -8.91
C SER A 107 9.79 19.00 -8.79
N CYS A 108 9.84 19.50 -7.56
CA CYS A 108 10.84 20.51 -7.20
C CYS A 108 12.26 19.98 -7.53
#